data_AF-A0AAW2KUB9-F1
#
_entry.id   AF-A0AAW2KUB9-F1
#
_cell.length_a   1.000
_cell.length_b   1.000
_cell.length_c   1.000
_cell.angle_alpha   90.00
_cell.angle_beta   90.00
_cell.angle_gamma   90.00
#
_symmetry.space_group_name_H-M   'P 1'
#
loop_
_entity.id
_entity.type
_entity.pdbx_description
1 polymer ?
#
loop_
_entity_poly.entity_id
_entity_poly.type
_entity_poly.pdbx_seq_one_letter_code
_entity_poly.pdbx_strand_id
1 'polypeptide(L)'
;MWIDAKLQLVIDPLLLIHSLVVKENVDMALSRHPYFLHTMEEAMATGRWKKWWDVNGLKVQMETYCDNGLEPWSSNKPYPTDVPDSALILRKHSAANNHFSCLMFNELEAFNPRDQLPFAYVRDKMSPKLNINMFVVEVFEQVAVEYRHNLKQGGVGVGPKVNMATSDWLANGSSSKCEGYLLKMWGESHG
;
A
#
# COMPACT_ATOMS: atom_id res chain seq x y z
N MET A 1 14.58 -3.07 -9.90
CA MET A 1 13.26 -3.70 -10.07
C MET A 1 13.09 -4.71 -8.95
N TRP A 2 11.92 -4.72 -8.31
CA TRP A 2 11.50 -5.71 -7.34
C TRP A 2 10.26 -6.41 -7.89
N ILE A 3 10.18 -7.72 -7.77
CA ILE A 3 9.06 -8.53 -8.23
C ILE A 3 8.71 -9.50 -7.10
N ASP A 4 7.43 -9.66 -6.80
CA ASP A 4 6.94 -10.67 -5.85
C ASP A 4 7.42 -12.07 -6.25
N ALA A 5 7.80 -12.89 -5.28
CA ALA A 5 8.35 -14.22 -5.53
C ALA A 5 7.35 -15.18 -6.22
N LYS A 6 6.07 -14.87 -6.20
CA LYS A 6 4.99 -15.58 -6.90
C LYS A 6 4.78 -15.10 -8.32
N LEU A 7 5.52 -14.11 -8.81
CA LEU A 7 5.38 -13.59 -10.16
C LEU A 7 6.62 -13.90 -10.99
N GLN A 8 6.40 -14.37 -12.22
CA GLN A 8 7.43 -14.50 -13.23
C GLN A 8 7.18 -13.49 -14.35
N LEU A 9 8.15 -12.62 -14.59
CA LEU A 9 8.07 -11.64 -15.67
C LEU A 9 8.14 -12.35 -17.03
N VAL A 10 7.23 -12.00 -17.94
CA VAL A 10 7.17 -12.55 -19.31
C VAL A 10 7.45 -11.50 -20.40
N ILE A 11 7.63 -10.24 -19.98
CA ILE A 11 7.95 -9.10 -20.85
C ILE A 11 9.38 -8.64 -20.56
N ASP A 12 10.02 -8.00 -21.54
CA ASP A 12 11.33 -7.39 -21.37
C ASP A 12 11.33 -6.37 -20.20
N PRO A 13 12.15 -6.58 -19.15
CA PRO A 13 12.32 -5.62 -18.06
C PRO A 13 12.63 -4.19 -18.52
N LEU A 14 13.40 -4.02 -19.59
CA LEU A 14 13.79 -2.71 -20.10
C LEU A 14 12.59 -1.97 -20.69
N LEU A 15 11.69 -2.68 -21.37
CA LEU A 15 10.46 -2.11 -21.90
C LEU A 15 9.55 -1.62 -20.76
N LEU A 16 9.48 -2.34 -19.65
CA LEU A 16 8.69 -1.94 -18.48
C LEU A 16 9.27 -0.71 -17.80
N ILE A 17 10.59 -0.69 -17.57
CA ILE A 17 11.29 0.47 -17.01
C ILE A 17 11.08 1.70 -17.90
N HIS A 18 11.24 1.54 -19.20
CA HIS A 18 11.04 2.63 -20.14
C HIS A 18 9.59 3.14 -20.10
N SER A 19 8.61 2.24 -20.17
CA SER A 19 7.19 2.60 -20.28
C SER A 19 6.61 3.17 -19.00
N LEU A 20 6.99 2.64 -17.84
CA LEU A 20 6.37 2.99 -16.55
C LEU A 20 7.16 4.03 -15.76
N VAL A 21 8.46 4.17 -15.99
CA VAL A 21 9.33 5.09 -15.25
C VAL A 21 9.88 6.21 -16.14
N VAL A 22 10.57 5.85 -17.24
CA VAL A 22 11.29 6.83 -18.06
C VAL A 22 10.32 7.73 -18.84
N LYS A 23 9.37 7.12 -19.55
CA LYS A 23 8.37 7.83 -20.38
C LYS A 23 7.45 8.72 -19.53
N GLU A 24 7.01 8.21 -18.39
CA GLU A 24 6.17 8.95 -17.43
C GLU A 24 6.96 10.00 -16.64
N ASN A 25 8.30 10.02 -16.77
CA ASN A 25 9.19 10.92 -16.05
C ASN A 25 8.96 10.93 -14.53
N VAL A 26 8.84 9.74 -13.96
CA VAL A 26 8.62 9.52 -12.51
C VAL A 26 9.88 8.96 -11.84
N ASP A 27 9.93 9.07 -10.51
CA ASP A 27 10.99 8.45 -9.72
C ASP A 27 10.72 6.94 -9.54
N MET A 28 9.47 6.56 -9.32
CA MET A 28 9.09 5.19 -9.03
C MET A 28 7.80 4.82 -9.76
N ALA A 29 7.68 3.56 -10.17
CA ALA A 29 6.41 2.98 -10.58
C ALA A 29 6.12 1.74 -9.74
N LEU A 30 4.88 1.63 -9.26
CA LEU A 30 4.42 0.51 -8.45
C LEU A 30 2.93 0.30 -8.66
N SER A 31 2.43 -0.90 -8.42
CA SER A 31 1.00 -1.16 -8.57
C SER A 31 0.18 -0.59 -7.42
N ARG A 32 -1.09 -0.32 -7.68
CA ARG A 32 -2.05 0.12 -6.67
C ARG A 32 -2.98 -0.99 -6.25
N HIS A 33 -3.38 -0.97 -4.98
CA HIS A 33 -4.37 -1.90 -4.47
C HIS A 33 -5.73 -1.65 -5.16
N PRO A 34 -6.46 -2.70 -5.58
CA PRO A 34 -7.64 -2.53 -6.43
C PRO A 34 -8.87 -1.96 -5.71
N TYR A 35 -8.93 -2.07 -4.38
CA TYR A 35 -10.14 -1.73 -3.62
C TYR A 35 -9.94 -0.59 -2.62
N PHE A 36 -8.99 -0.73 -1.70
CA PHE A 36 -8.75 0.26 -0.66
C PHE A 36 -8.02 1.50 -1.18
N LEU A 37 -8.53 2.65 -0.77
CA LEU A 37 -7.95 3.96 -1.06
C LEU A 37 -7.19 4.51 0.14
N HIS A 38 -7.65 4.19 1.35
CA HIS A 38 -7.11 4.72 2.58
C HIS A 38 -6.27 3.67 3.31
N THR A 39 -5.13 4.07 3.88
CA THR A 39 -4.27 3.20 4.70
C THR A 39 -5.04 2.54 5.85
N MET A 40 -5.98 3.27 6.47
CA MET A 40 -6.78 2.75 7.57
C MET A 40 -7.73 1.62 7.15
N GLU A 41 -8.23 1.61 5.90
CA GLU A 41 -9.05 0.51 5.39
C GLU A 41 -8.24 -0.79 5.31
N GLU A 42 -7.01 -0.71 4.79
CA GLU A 42 -6.10 -1.86 4.74
C GLU A 42 -5.70 -2.31 6.14
N ALA A 43 -5.45 -1.39 7.08
CA ALA A 43 -5.15 -1.74 8.46
C ALA A 43 -6.31 -2.51 9.13
N MET A 44 -7.54 -2.00 9.00
CA MET A 44 -8.75 -2.66 9.51
C MET A 44 -8.95 -4.04 8.88
N ALA A 45 -8.76 -4.17 7.55
CA ALA A 45 -8.88 -5.43 6.85
C ALA A 45 -7.80 -6.44 7.29
N THR A 46 -6.56 -5.98 7.44
CA THR A 46 -5.44 -6.80 7.93
C THR A 46 -5.68 -7.31 9.35
N GLY A 47 -6.20 -6.47 10.24
CA GLY A 47 -6.58 -6.86 11.61
C GLY A 47 -7.75 -7.86 11.63
N ARG A 48 -8.84 -7.55 10.89
CA ARG A 48 -10.05 -8.39 10.83
C ARG A 48 -9.78 -9.79 10.31
N TRP A 49 -8.94 -9.91 9.28
CA TRP A 49 -8.61 -11.19 8.67
C TRP A 49 -7.45 -11.92 9.38
N LYS A 50 -6.94 -11.37 10.50
CA LYS A 50 -5.80 -11.91 11.24
C LYS A 50 -4.61 -12.22 10.33
N LYS A 51 -4.45 -11.42 9.27
CA LYS A 51 -3.32 -11.55 8.35
C LYS A 51 -2.01 -11.32 9.10
N TRP A 52 -2.03 -10.51 10.17
CA TRP A 52 -0.92 -10.33 11.10
C TRP A 52 -1.33 -10.85 12.48
N TRP A 53 -0.43 -11.59 13.15
CA TRP A 53 -0.73 -12.22 14.44
C TRP A 53 -0.78 -11.19 15.57
N ASP A 54 0.05 -10.16 15.51
CA ASP A 54 0.09 -9.07 16.50
C ASP A 54 -0.84 -7.91 16.11
N VAL A 55 -2.15 -8.13 16.32
CA VAL A 55 -3.18 -7.11 16.06
C VAL A 55 -2.99 -5.88 16.97
N ASN A 56 -2.38 -6.04 18.14
CA ASN A 56 -2.10 -4.91 19.03
C ASN A 56 -0.97 -4.03 18.48
N GLY A 57 0.11 -4.63 17.98
CA GLY A 57 1.17 -3.90 17.29
C GLY A 57 0.66 -3.13 16.07
N LEU A 58 -0.27 -3.72 15.31
CA LEU A 58 -0.95 -3.04 14.21
C LEU A 58 -1.74 -1.80 14.67
N LYS A 59 -2.46 -1.92 15.80
CA LYS A 59 -3.16 -0.78 16.40
C LYS A 59 -2.18 0.31 16.82
N VAL A 60 -1.12 -0.05 17.55
CA VAL A 60 -0.09 0.89 18.01
C VAL A 60 0.56 1.62 16.83
N GLN A 61 0.86 0.92 15.73
CA GLN A 61 1.37 1.51 14.50
C GLN A 61 0.42 2.58 13.96
N MET A 62 -0.87 2.25 13.78
CA MET A 62 -1.83 3.19 13.22
C MET A 62 -2.10 4.39 14.12
N GLU A 63 -2.25 4.17 15.42
CA GLU A 63 -2.38 5.24 16.42
C GLU A 63 -1.17 6.18 16.40
N THR A 64 0.04 5.64 16.25
CA THR A 64 1.28 6.43 16.14
C THR A 64 1.29 7.27 14.86
N TYR A 65 0.87 6.71 13.72
CA TYR A 65 0.81 7.45 12.48
C TYR A 65 -0.21 8.59 12.52
N CYS A 66 -1.39 8.35 13.10
CA CYS A 66 -2.40 9.40 13.27
C CYS A 66 -1.90 10.53 14.17
N ASP A 67 -1.27 10.19 15.31
CA ASP A 67 -0.66 11.17 16.22
C ASP A 67 0.41 12.01 15.51
N ASN A 68 1.17 11.37 14.62
CA ASN A 68 2.20 12.02 13.82
C ASN A 68 1.66 12.68 12.54
N GLY A 69 0.33 12.80 12.38
CA GLY A 69 -0.30 13.54 11.30
C GLY A 69 -0.33 12.79 9.96
N LEU A 70 -0.63 11.49 9.99
CA LEU A 70 -1.14 10.77 8.81
C LEU A 70 -2.55 11.29 8.49
N GLU A 71 -2.80 11.59 7.22
CA GLU A 71 -4.10 12.05 6.74
C GLU A 71 -4.73 11.05 5.76
N PRO A 72 -6.07 10.95 5.71
CA PRO A 72 -6.75 10.12 4.72
C PRO A 72 -6.38 10.52 3.30
N TRP A 73 -6.42 9.53 2.40
CA TRP A 73 -6.43 9.78 0.98
C TRP A 73 -7.56 10.75 0.60
N SER A 74 -7.31 11.62 -0.38
CA SER A 74 -8.32 12.48 -0.99
C SER A 74 -7.96 12.69 -2.46
N SER A 75 -8.93 13.11 -3.28
CA SER A 75 -8.73 13.40 -4.71
C SER A 75 -7.73 14.54 -4.99
N ASN A 76 -7.39 15.34 -3.97
CA ASN A 76 -6.39 16.40 -4.07
C ASN A 76 -4.94 15.88 -3.96
N LYS A 77 -4.74 14.64 -3.48
CA LYS A 77 -3.41 14.03 -3.46
C LYS A 77 -3.01 13.68 -4.92
N PRO A 78 -1.73 13.81 -5.30
CA PRO A 78 -1.27 13.53 -6.67
C PRO A 78 -1.20 12.03 -7.01
N TYR A 79 -1.70 11.16 -6.14
CA TYR A 79 -1.66 9.71 -6.30
C TYR A 79 -3.08 9.14 -6.20
N PRO A 80 -3.38 8.06 -6.93
CA PRO A 80 -4.73 7.51 -7.00
C PRO A 80 -5.17 6.75 -5.74
N THR A 81 -4.26 6.44 -4.81
CA THR A 81 -4.55 5.76 -3.54
C THR A 81 -3.37 5.93 -2.56
N ASP A 82 -3.64 5.70 -1.29
CA ASP A 82 -2.64 5.56 -0.23
C ASP A 82 -2.18 4.10 -0.01
N VAL A 83 -2.78 3.14 -0.73
CA VAL A 83 -2.51 1.71 -0.56
C VAL A 83 -1.86 1.12 -1.82
N PRO A 84 -0.56 0.82 -1.77
CA PRO A 84 0.11 0.12 -2.87
C PRO A 84 -0.29 -1.36 -2.90
N ASP A 85 -0.22 -1.94 -4.08
CA ASP A 85 0.01 -3.37 -4.25
C ASP A 85 1.51 -3.50 -4.54
N SER A 86 2.28 -4.17 -3.71
CA SER A 86 3.75 -4.16 -3.76
C SER A 86 4.34 -5.27 -4.65
N ALA A 87 3.51 -5.82 -5.54
CA ALA A 87 3.84 -6.96 -6.37
C ALA A 87 4.93 -6.69 -7.44
N LEU A 88 5.02 -5.46 -7.98
CA LEU A 88 6.12 -4.99 -8.82
C LEU A 88 6.49 -3.57 -8.42
N ILE A 89 7.78 -3.32 -8.25
CA ILE A 89 8.31 -1.99 -7.97
C ILE A 89 9.47 -1.70 -8.93
N LEU A 90 9.31 -0.66 -9.73
CA LEU A 90 10.34 -0.13 -10.62
C LEU A 90 10.83 1.19 -10.04
N ARG A 91 12.14 1.28 -9.80
CA ARG A 91 12.75 2.45 -9.17
C ARG A 91 13.82 3.02 -10.08
N LYS A 92 13.77 4.32 -10.33
CA LYS A 92 14.91 5.09 -10.83
C LYS A 92 15.98 5.12 -9.75
N HIS A 93 17.25 4.89 -10.12
CA HIS A 93 18.33 5.04 -9.16
C HIS A 93 18.56 6.53 -8.86
N SER A 94 18.08 6.99 -7.72
CA SER A 94 18.22 8.38 -7.26
C SER A 94 18.37 8.44 -5.73
N ALA A 95 18.94 9.53 -5.22
CA ALA A 95 19.06 9.75 -3.79
C ALA A 95 17.69 9.76 -3.09
N ALA A 96 16.67 10.37 -3.72
CA ALA A 96 15.31 10.39 -3.19
C ALA A 96 14.73 8.98 -3.06
N ASN A 97 14.79 8.15 -4.10
CA ASN A 97 14.28 6.77 -4.02
C ASN A 97 15.03 5.91 -3.00
N ASN A 98 16.35 6.10 -2.88
CA ASN A 98 17.14 5.38 -1.88
C ASN A 98 16.72 5.80 -0.46
N HIS A 99 16.51 7.10 -0.23
CA HIS A 99 16.03 7.61 1.04
C HIS A 99 14.62 7.11 1.38
N PHE A 100 13.69 7.10 0.41
CA PHE A 100 12.36 6.52 0.58
C PHE A 100 12.44 5.04 1.00
N SER A 101 13.26 4.25 0.33
CA SER A 101 13.44 2.84 0.69
C SER A 101 14.02 2.67 2.09
N CYS A 102 14.99 3.48 2.50
CA CYS A 102 15.50 3.44 3.87
C CYS A 102 14.42 3.74 4.92
N LEU A 103 13.61 4.79 4.70
CA LEU A 103 12.51 5.13 5.60
C LEU A 103 11.47 4.01 5.66
N MET A 104 11.09 3.44 4.52
CA MET A 104 10.19 2.29 4.46
C MET A 104 10.74 1.11 5.28
N PHE A 105 12.01 0.75 5.11
CA PHE A 105 12.62 -0.35 5.87
C PHE A 105 12.63 -0.07 7.38
N ASN A 106 12.85 1.17 7.81
CA ASN A 106 12.78 1.53 9.22
C ASN A 106 11.39 1.29 9.81
N GLU A 107 10.33 1.70 9.10
CA GLU A 107 8.95 1.47 9.57
C GLU A 107 8.57 -0.01 9.57
N LEU A 108 9.02 -0.75 8.55
CA LEU A 108 8.77 -2.20 8.44
C LEU A 108 9.42 -2.97 9.60
N GLU A 109 10.62 -2.58 10.01
CA GLU A 109 11.34 -3.18 11.13
C GLU A 109 10.76 -2.74 12.49
N ALA A 110 10.34 -1.48 12.61
CA ALA A 110 9.82 -0.95 13.86
C ALA A 110 8.43 -1.52 14.23
N PHE A 111 7.59 -1.81 13.24
CA PHE A 111 6.19 -2.16 13.48
C PHE A 111 5.77 -3.52 12.89
N ASN A 112 5.74 -3.60 11.56
CA ASN A 112 5.10 -4.71 10.85
C ASN A 112 5.68 -4.80 9.44
N PRO A 113 6.09 -5.98 8.95
CA PRO A 113 6.64 -6.18 7.61
C PRO A 113 5.65 -5.95 6.45
N ARG A 114 4.38 -5.59 6.72
CA ARG A 114 3.38 -5.20 5.71
C ARG A 114 3.63 -3.80 5.19
N ASP A 115 4.27 -3.71 4.03
CA ASP A 115 4.63 -2.46 3.35
C ASP A 115 3.46 -1.57 2.92
N GLN A 116 2.26 -2.12 2.77
CA GLN A 116 1.05 -1.36 2.45
C GLN A 116 0.67 -0.31 3.51
N LEU A 117 1.03 -0.56 4.78
CA LEU A 117 0.66 0.29 5.90
C LEU A 117 1.56 1.53 6.07
N PRO A 118 2.91 1.42 6.08
CA PRO A 118 3.77 2.59 6.17
C PRO A 118 3.81 3.45 4.91
N PHE A 119 3.38 2.94 3.75
CA PHE A 119 3.60 3.58 2.45
C PHE A 119 3.16 5.05 2.42
N ALA A 120 1.90 5.34 2.72
CA ALA A 120 1.38 6.70 2.68
C ALA A 120 2.02 7.60 3.74
N TYR A 121 2.25 7.06 4.94
CA TYR A 121 2.92 7.79 6.01
C TYR A 121 4.33 8.24 5.60
N VAL A 122 5.16 7.32 5.11
CA VAL A 122 6.52 7.63 4.66
C VAL A 122 6.50 8.58 3.46
N ARG A 123 5.68 8.30 2.44
CA ARG A 123 5.54 9.13 1.23
C ARG A 123 5.15 10.57 1.58
N ASP A 124 4.18 10.73 2.47
CA ASP A 124 3.62 12.03 2.83
C ASP A 124 4.51 12.80 3.82
N LYS A 125 5.42 12.15 4.54
CA LYS A 125 6.39 12.81 5.45
C LYS A 125 7.77 13.06 4.85
N MET A 126 8.17 12.29 3.85
CA MET A 126 9.49 12.42 3.24
C MET A 126 9.69 13.77 2.52
N SER A 127 10.93 14.26 2.50
CA SER A 127 11.41 15.34 1.65
C SER A 127 12.78 14.97 1.04
N PRO A 128 13.03 15.16 -0.27
CA PRO A 128 12.09 15.66 -1.28
C PRO A 128 10.95 14.66 -1.57
N LYS A 129 9.83 15.15 -2.11
CA LYS A 129 8.71 14.31 -2.54
C LYS A 129 9.10 13.48 -3.76
N LEU A 130 8.57 12.25 -3.82
CA LEU A 130 8.73 11.37 -4.96
C LEU A 130 7.62 11.58 -5.99
N ASN A 131 7.96 11.59 -7.27
CA ASN A 131 6.95 11.40 -8.31
C ASN A 131 6.71 9.89 -8.51
N ILE A 132 5.48 9.42 -8.32
CA ILE A 132 5.16 7.98 -8.32
C ILE A 132 4.06 7.70 -9.34
N ASN A 133 4.35 6.82 -10.29
CA ASN A 133 3.35 6.25 -11.18
C ASN A 133 2.72 5.02 -10.51
N MET A 134 1.44 5.13 -10.15
CA MET A 134 0.68 4.02 -9.57
C MET A 134 -0.24 3.40 -10.62
N PHE A 135 0.12 2.21 -11.11
CA PHE A 135 -0.62 1.52 -12.17
C PHE A 135 -1.52 0.41 -11.63
N VAL A 136 -2.55 0.05 -12.39
CA VAL A 136 -3.53 -0.96 -11.97
C VAL A 136 -2.99 -2.39 -12.09
N VAL A 137 -3.52 -3.29 -11.26
CA VAL A 137 -3.08 -4.70 -11.19
C VAL A 137 -3.29 -5.43 -12.53
N GLU A 138 -4.25 -5.04 -13.36
CA GLU A 138 -4.47 -5.63 -14.69
C GLU A 138 -3.25 -5.47 -15.62
N VAL A 139 -2.42 -4.44 -15.39
CA VAL A 139 -1.13 -4.32 -16.08
C VAL A 139 -0.24 -5.51 -15.74
N PHE A 140 -0.31 -6.07 -14.53
CA PHE A 140 0.42 -7.29 -14.17
C PHE A 140 0.02 -8.50 -14.94
N GLU A 141 -1.28 -8.70 -15.14
CA GLU A 141 -1.76 -9.87 -15.87
C GLU A 141 -1.21 -9.91 -17.30
N GLN A 142 -0.81 -8.76 -17.84
CA GLN A 142 -0.17 -8.63 -19.14
C GLN A 142 1.37 -8.76 -19.11
N VAL A 143 2.01 -8.50 -17.97
CA VAL A 143 3.49 -8.41 -17.87
C VAL A 143 4.14 -9.53 -17.08
N ALA A 144 3.38 -10.22 -16.24
CA ALA A 144 3.83 -11.30 -15.38
C ALA A 144 2.78 -12.41 -15.25
N VAL A 145 3.25 -13.64 -15.09
CA VAL A 145 2.40 -14.80 -14.80
C VAL A 145 2.62 -15.26 -13.36
N GLU A 146 1.56 -15.74 -12.72
CA GLU A 146 1.65 -16.33 -11.38
C GLU A 146 2.50 -17.61 -11.44
N TYR A 147 3.67 -17.56 -10.83
CA TYR A 147 4.55 -18.70 -10.63
C TYR A 147 4.12 -19.47 -9.38
N ARG A 148 3.43 -20.59 -9.60
CA ARG A 148 2.96 -21.47 -8.51
C ARG A 148 4.07 -22.38 -8.02
N HIS A 149 4.74 -21.95 -6.96
CA HIS A 149 5.54 -22.85 -6.12
C HIS A 149 4.58 -23.83 -5.44
N ASN A 150 4.48 -25.05 -5.97
CA ASN A 150 3.59 -26.17 -5.58
C ASN A 150 2.23 -26.25 -6.31
N LEU A 151 2.22 -26.95 -7.45
CA LEU A 151 0.98 -27.41 -8.10
C LEU A 151 0.27 -28.45 -7.22
N LYS A 152 -0.75 -28.03 -6.48
CA LYS A 152 -2.01 -28.79 -6.40
C LYS A 152 -3.09 -27.97 -7.08
N GLN A 153 -3.72 -28.52 -8.11
CA GLN A 153 -4.83 -27.89 -8.82
C GLN A 153 -5.98 -27.65 -7.84
N GLY A 154 -6.17 -26.40 -7.41
CA GLY A 154 -7.33 -25.93 -6.65
C GLY A 154 -7.82 -24.64 -7.29
N GLY A 155 -9.12 -24.60 -7.62
CA GLY A 155 -9.74 -23.59 -8.48
C GLY A 155 -9.65 -22.15 -7.99
N VAL A 156 -9.91 -21.24 -8.94
CA VAL A 156 -10.00 -19.79 -8.77
C VAL A 156 -10.99 -19.46 -7.65
N GLY A 157 -10.47 -19.19 -6.45
CA GLY A 157 -11.25 -18.66 -5.35
C GLY A 157 -11.46 -17.17 -5.58
N VAL A 158 -12.64 -16.78 -6.04
CA VAL A 158 -13.08 -15.38 -6.00
C VAL A 158 -13.03 -14.93 -4.54
N GLY A 159 -12.18 -13.95 -4.23
CA GLY A 159 -12.07 -13.37 -2.91
C GLY A 159 -13.43 -12.85 -2.42
N PRO A 160 -13.73 -12.90 -1.12
CA PRO A 160 -15.03 -12.47 -0.61
C PRO A 160 -15.27 -10.98 -0.91
N LYS A 161 -16.50 -10.64 -1.32
CA LYS A 161 -16.97 -9.25 -1.39
C LYS A 161 -16.79 -8.57 -0.02
N VAL A 162 -16.13 -7.42 -0.04
CA VAL A 162 -15.78 -6.65 1.16
C VAL A 162 -16.96 -5.76 1.55
N ASN A 163 -17.45 -5.89 2.79
CA ASN A 163 -18.36 -4.91 3.39
C ASN A 163 -17.54 -3.80 4.07
N MET A 164 -17.99 -2.55 3.96
CA MET A 164 -17.41 -1.38 4.66
C MET A 164 -17.19 -1.67 6.15
N ALA A 165 -16.03 -1.27 6.66
CA ALA A 165 -15.59 -1.53 8.03
C ALA A 165 -16.25 -0.57 9.04
N THR A 166 -16.59 -1.09 10.22
CA THR A 166 -17.04 -0.31 11.39
C THR A 166 -15.87 0.00 12.34
N SER A 167 -15.98 1.10 13.09
CA SER A 167 -14.97 1.70 13.99
C SER A 167 -14.45 0.81 15.13
N ASP A 168 -15.08 -0.33 15.38
CA ASP A 168 -14.92 -1.11 16.61
C ASP A 168 -13.52 -1.70 16.79
N TRP A 169 -12.69 -1.70 15.74
CA TRP A 169 -11.30 -2.17 15.81
C TRP A 169 -10.36 -1.21 16.58
N LEU A 170 -10.62 0.11 16.54
CA LEU A 170 -9.81 1.11 17.24
C LEU A 170 -10.42 1.52 18.59
N ALA A 171 -11.74 1.44 18.72
CA ALA A 171 -12.47 1.85 19.92
C ALA A 171 -12.43 0.76 21.00
N ASN A 172 -11.52 0.91 21.98
CA ASN A 172 -11.61 0.17 23.23
C ASN A 172 -11.50 1.18 24.38
N GLY A 173 -12.63 1.83 24.69
CA GLY A 173 -12.82 2.66 25.89
C GLY A 173 -12.13 4.03 25.96
N SER A 174 -11.09 4.30 25.17
CA SER A 174 -10.45 5.62 25.03
C SER A 174 -10.67 6.21 23.64
N SER A 175 -10.79 7.54 23.54
CA SER A 175 -10.76 8.25 22.25
C SER A 175 -9.48 7.88 21.51
N SER A 176 -9.62 7.35 20.29
CA SER A 176 -8.51 6.95 19.43
C SER A 176 -7.83 8.19 18.87
N LYS A 177 -6.49 8.19 18.79
CA LYS A 177 -5.74 9.26 18.12
C LYS A 177 -6.08 9.36 16.64
N CYS A 178 -6.66 8.31 16.08
CA CYS A 178 -7.16 8.27 14.71
C CYS A 178 -8.60 8.75 14.54
N GLU A 179 -9.27 9.24 15.59
CA GLU A 179 -10.66 9.69 15.49
C GLU A 179 -10.84 10.79 14.42
N GLY A 180 -9.95 11.79 14.38
CA GLY A 180 -9.97 12.83 13.35
C GLY A 180 -9.73 12.29 11.93
N TYR A 181 -8.84 11.30 11.78
CA TYR A 181 -8.62 10.61 10.50
C TYR A 181 -9.91 9.91 10.03
N LEU A 182 -10.54 9.14 10.91
CA LEU A 182 -11.74 8.36 10.61
C LEU A 182 -12.92 9.27 10.24
N LEU A 183 -13.11 10.37 10.97
CA LEU A 183 -14.17 11.35 10.69
C LEU A 183 -14.02 11.96 9.30
N LYS A 184 -12.79 12.34 8.91
CA LYS A 184 -12.52 12.89 7.57
C LYS A 184 -12.73 11.84 6.47
N MET A 185 -12.26 10.61 6.69
CA MET A 185 -12.44 9.49 5.76
C MET A 185 -13.92 9.15 5.52
N TRP A 186 -14.74 9.08 6.58
CA TRP A 186 -16.17 8.77 6.45
C TRP A 186 -17.03 9.95 5.98
N GLY A 187 -16.64 11.18 6.33
CA GLY A 187 -17.29 12.38 5.84
C GLY A 187 -17.16 12.56 4.32
N GLU A 188 -16.02 12.16 3.74
CA GLU A 188 -15.80 12.18 2.28
C GLU A 188 -16.60 11.09 1.54
N SER A 189 -16.98 9.98 2.19
CA SER A 189 -17.78 8.92 1.56
C SER A 189 -19.28 9.22 1.46
N HIS A 190 -19.72 10.36 2.01
CA HIS A 190 -21.13 10.82 2.00
C HIS A 190 -21.36 12.09 1.16
N GLY A 191 -20.34 12.55 0.41
CA GLY A 191 -20.36 13.76 -0.42
C GLY A 191 -20.46 13.48 -1.91
#